data_AF-A0A2G9HRN1-F1
#
_entry.id   AF-A0A2G9HRN1-F1
#
_cell.length_a   1.000
_cell.length_b   1.000
_cell.length_c   1.000
_cell.angle_alpha   90.00
_cell.angle_beta   90.00
_cell.angle_gamma   90.00
#
_symmetry.space_group_name_H-M   'P 1'
#
loop_
_entity.id
_entity.type
_entity.pdbx_description
1 polymer ?
#
loop_
_entity_poly.entity_id
_entity_poly.type
_entity_poly.pdbx_seq_one_letter_code
_entity_poly.pdbx_strand_id
1 'polypeptide(L)'
;MHKFDMNTVIKASVFVTIEYTDIPSELLEDWSSIFLDVYYARLQNDHTAQSTSVSNSKKGKFDWTGEDIFQSGLFPRPLNPYFVTRIRPQKENQLRIPVDAINTHKIELTEEITLVDPSGREFHVRRRIWKDGTTLYTGGWKTLCEKNVVTYDDRCICEFLRRDGGNLYIHGQYAPVKFA
;
A
#
# COMPACT_ATOMS: atom_id res chain seq x y z
N MET A 1 12.25 -30.69 10.21
CA MET A 1 12.00 -29.97 8.94
C MET A 1 10.49 -29.84 8.78
N HIS A 2 9.90 -28.83 9.42
CA HIS A 2 8.45 -28.60 9.37
C HIS A 2 8.14 -27.79 8.11
N LYS A 3 7.35 -28.38 7.21
CA LYS A 3 6.71 -27.63 6.12
C LYS A 3 5.76 -26.63 6.79
N PHE A 4 6.10 -25.34 6.74
CA PHE A 4 5.15 -24.31 7.10
C PHE A 4 4.08 -24.25 6.01
N ASP A 5 2.83 -24.45 6.43
CA ASP A 5 1.66 -24.29 5.59
C ASP A 5 1.52 -22.81 5.19
N MET A 6 1.47 -22.51 3.90
CA MET A 6 1.29 -21.16 3.35
C MET A 6 0.05 -20.47 3.93
N ASN A 7 -1.00 -21.22 4.30
CA ASN A 7 -2.18 -20.64 4.95
C ASN A 7 -1.88 -20.09 6.35
N THR A 8 -0.86 -20.61 7.03
CA THR A 8 -0.41 -20.12 8.34
C THR A 8 0.38 -18.82 8.20
N VAL A 9 1.21 -18.71 7.15
CA VAL A 9 1.95 -17.48 6.82
C VAL A 9 0.99 -16.36 6.38
N ILE A 10 -0.06 -16.70 5.64
CA ILE A 10 -1.09 -15.74 5.20
C ILE A 10 -1.91 -15.25 6.41
N LYS A 11 -2.27 -16.13 7.35
CA LYS A 11 -2.89 -15.69 8.62
C LYS A 11 -1.95 -14.75 9.38
N ALA A 12 -0.65 -15.06 9.48
CA ALA A 12 0.30 -14.15 10.12
C ALA A 12 0.38 -12.78 9.42
N SER A 13 0.26 -12.74 8.09
CA SER A 13 0.31 -11.48 7.33
C SER A 13 -0.98 -10.65 7.41
N VAL A 14 -2.13 -11.28 7.66
CA VAL A 14 -3.44 -10.61 7.84
C VAL A 14 -3.67 -10.16 9.30
N PHE A 15 -2.99 -10.78 10.27
CA PHE A 15 -3.13 -10.50 11.70
C PHE A 15 -2.07 -9.57 12.30
N VAL A 16 -1.41 -8.70 11.53
CA VAL A 16 -0.60 -7.61 12.12
C VAL A 16 -1.50 -6.41 12.44
N THR A 17 -2.45 -6.65 13.33
CA THR A 17 -3.10 -5.65 14.19
C THR A 17 -3.02 -6.19 15.61
N ILE A 18 -1.80 -6.20 16.14
CA ILE A 18 -1.56 -6.37 17.57
C ILE A 18 -0.69 -5.19 17.95
N GLU A 19 -1.14 -4.42 18.94
CA GLU A 19 -0.36 -3.31 19.47
C GLU A 19 1.02 -3.82 19.90
N TYR A 20 2.06 -3.08 19.52
CA TYR A 20 3.47 -3.47 19.61
C TYR A 20 3.99 -3.70 21.04
N THR A 21 3.15 -3.56 22.07
CA THR A 21 3.57 -3.47 23.47
C THR A 21 3.64 -4.80 24.22
N ASP A 22 3.13 -5.90 23.65
CA ASP A 22 3.06 -7.20 24.34
C ASP A 22 3.92 -8.31 23.72
N ILE A 23 4.88 -7.98 22.84
CA ILE A 23 5.77 -8.98 22.23
C ILE A 23 7.03 -9.15 23.10
N PRO A 24 7.29 -10.34 23.67
CA PRO A 24 8.52 -10.62 24.42
C PRO A 24 9.76 -10.34 23.55
N SER A 25 10.80 -9.73 24.14
CA SER A 25 12.04 -9.35 23.44
C SER A 25 12.75 -10.51 22.73
N GLU A 26 12.49 -11.74 23.15
CA GLU A 26 13.04 -12.98 22.57
C GLU A 26 12.41 -13.35 21.22
N LEU A 27 11.23 -12.82 20.87
CA LEU A 27 10.58 -13.02 19.56
C LEU A 27 10.96 -11.94 18.53
N LEU A 28 11.56 -10.83 18.96
CA LEU A 28 11.90 -9.69 18.08
C LEU A 28 12.98 -10.01 17.04
N GLU A 29 13.86 -10.99 17.34
CA GLU A 29 14.88 -11.47 16.39
C GLU A 29 14.28 -12.35 15.28
N ASP A 30 13.16 -13.02 15.56
CA ASP A 30 12.47 -13.94 14.63
C ASP A 30 11.61 -13.17 13.62
N TRP A 31 11.02 -12.04 14.01
CA TRP A 31 10.26 -11.17 13.11
C TRP A 31 11.12 -10.50 12.03
N SER A 32 12.41 -10.27 12.31
CA SER A 32 13.37 -9.80 11.31
C SER A 32 13.66 -10.91 10.28
N SER A 33 13.72 -12.17 10.70
CA SER A 33 13.87 -13.32 9.81
C SER A 33 12.61 -13.50 8.95
N ILE A 34 11.42 -13.44 9.53
CA ILE A 34 10.16 -13.57 8.78
C ILE A 34 10.01 -12.45 7.75
N PHE A 35 10.35 -11.20 8.11
CA PHE A 35 10.35 -10.08 7.16
C PHE A 35 11.36 -10.30 6.02
N LEU A 36 12.56 -10.77 6.34
CA LEU A 36 13.59 -11.11 5.35
C LEU A 36 13.20 -12.32 4.50
N ASP A 37 12.56 -13.34 5.05
CA ASP A 37 12.11 -14.53 4.33
C ASP A 37 10.98 -14.18 3.36
N VAL A 38 10.03 -13.35 3.78
CA VAL A 38 8.99 -12.79 2.89
C VAL A 38 9.62 -11.91 1.81
N TYR A 39 10.59 -11.06 2.18
CA TYR A 39 11.33 -10.20 1.25
C TYR A 39 12.12 -11.00 0.21
N TYR A 40 12.90 -12.00 0.64
CA TYR A 40 13.71 -12.85 -0.23
C TYR A 40 12.86 -13.79 -1.07
N ALA A 41 11.76 -14.33 -0.53
CA ALA A 41 10.79 -15.09 -1.32
C ALA A 41 10.14 -14.22 -2.40
N ARG A 42 9.86 -12.94 -2.14
CA ARG A 42 9.38 -11.99 -3.16
C ARG A 42 10.43 -11.75 -4.24
N LEU A 43 11.69 -11.49 -3.86
CA LEU A 43 12.79 -11.29 -4.82
C LEU A 43 13.04 -12.53 -5.71
N GLN A 44 12.97 -13.73 -5.15
CA GLN A 44 13.19 -14.98 -5.91
C GLN A 44 12.04 -15.28 -6.90
N ASN A 45 10.81 -14.87 -6.58
CA ASN A 45 9.66 -15.01 -7.46
C ASN A 45 9.64 -14.01 -8.64
N ASP A 46 10.40 -12.91 -8.57
CA ASP A 46 10.56 -11.96 -9.69
C ASP A 46 11.53 -12.46 -10.76
N HIS A 47 12.52 -13.27 -10.39
CA HIS A 47 13.45 -13.88 -11.35
C HIS A 47 12.85 -15.03 -12.17
N THR A 48 11.71 -15.58 -11.73
CA THR A 48 11.06 -16.75 -12.36
C THR A 48 9.76 -16.41 -13.10
N ALA A 49 9.18 -15.23 -12.89
CA ALA A 49 7.95 -14.80 -13.57
C ALA A 49 8.26 -13.99 -14.85
N GLN A 50 8.85 -14.65 -15.86
CA GLN A 50 8.75 -14.17 -17.24
C GLN A 50 7.42 -14.66 -17.84
N SER A 51 6.48 -13.72 -17.99
CA SER A 51 5.33 -13.76 -18.89
C SER A 51 4.32 -14.92 -18.74
N THR A 52 3.23 -14.65 -18.02
CA THR A 52 1.90 -15.06 -18.47
C THR A 52 1.02 -13.82 -18.58
N SER A 53 0.92 -13.32 -19.82
CA SER A 53 0.10 -12.18 -20.21
C SER A 53 -1.39 -12.56 -20.20
N VAL A 54 -2.15 -11.96 -19.28
CA VAL A 54 -3.62 -11.97 -19.35
C VAL A 54 -4.10 -10.67 -20.00
N SER A 55 -4.49 -10.82 -21.26
CA SER A 55 -5.37 -10.00 -22.11
C SER A 55 -5.12 -8.51 -22.30
N ASN A 56 -4.92 -8.15 -23.58
CA ASN A 56 -5.10 -6.81 -24.14
C ASN A 56 -6.44 -6.19 -23.74
N SER A 57 -6.42 -5.19 -22.86
CA SER A 57 -7.50 -4.20 -22.74
C SER A 57 -6.96 -2.83 -23.14
N LYS A 58 -7.69 -2.17 -24.05
CA LYS A 58 -7.49 -0.76 -24.43
C LYS A 58 -7.29 0.04 -23.14
N LYS A 59 -6.15 0.75 -22.97
CA LYS A 59 -5.73 1.45 -21.72
C LYS A 59 -6.93 2.07 -20.99
N GLY A 60 -7.53 1.29 -20.10
CA GLY A 60 -8.68 1.69 -19.30
C GLY A 60 -8.23 2.70 -18.26
N LYS A 61 -9.13 3.59 -17.87
CA LYS A 61 -8.95 4.44 -16.70
C LYS A 61 -8.61 3.54 -15.51
N PHE A 62 -7.54 3.85 -14.78
CA PHE A 62 -7.17 3.09 -13.58
C PHE A 62 -8.31 3.16 -12.57
N ASP A 63 -8.76 2.01 -12.08
CA ASP A 63 -9.81 1.93 -11.07
C ASP A 63 -9.26 2.31 -9.69
N TRP A 64 -9.67 3.48 -9.22
CA TRP A 64 -9.31 3.95 -7.89
C TRP A 64 -10.20 3.37 -6.79
N THR A 65 -11.34 2.77 -7.13
CA THR A 65 -12.24 2.17 -6.14
C THR A 65 -11.72 0.82 -5.66
N GLY A 66 -10.95 0.11 -6.50
CA GLY A 66 -10.35 -1.18 -6.19
C GLY A 66 -11.38 -2.24 -5.83
N GLU A 67 -12.54 -2.21 -6.50
CA GLU A 67 -13.69 -3.05 -6.15
C GLU A 67 -13.33 -4.54 -6.15
N ASP A 68 -12.50 -4.95 -7.09
CA ASP A 68 -12.00 -6.32 -7.20
C ASP A 68 -11.09 -6.75 -6.04
N ILE A 69 -10.36 -5.81 -5.41
CA ILE A 69 -9.59 -6.11 -4.19
C ILE A 69 -10.54 -6.55 -3.07
N PHE A 70 -11.64 -5.83 -2.87
CA PHE A 70 -12.54 -6.07 -1.75
C PHE A 70 -13.47 -7.26 -2.01
N GLN A 71 -13.87 -7.49 -3.26
CA GLN A 71 -14.66 -8.66 -3.63
C GLN A 71 -13.90 -9.99 -3.44
N SER A 72 -12.57 -9.97 -3.44
CA SER A 72 -11.77 -11.15 -3.11
C SER A 72 -11.99 -11.66 -1.68
N GLY A 73 -12.46 -10.80 -0.76
CA GLY A 73 -12.59 -11.10 0.67
C GLY A 73 -11.26 -11.14 1.43
N LEU A 74 -10.12 -10.91 0.77
CA LEU A 74 -8.79 -10.91 1.38
C LEU A 74 -8.46 -9.60 2.10
N PHE A 75 -9.08 -8.51 1.66
CA PHE A 75 -8.89 -7.18 2.24
C PHE A 75 -10.25 -6.60 2.62
N PRO A 76 -10.42 -6.10 3.85
CA PRO A 76 -11.63 -5.39 4.22
C PRO A 76 -11.72 -4.06 3.46
N ARG A 77 -12.93 -3.66 3.09
CA ARG A 77 -13.15 -2.30 2.57
C ARG A 77 -12.95 -1.29 3.71
N PRO A 78 -12.13 -0.23 3.51
CA PRO A 78 -11.99 0.82 4.50
C PRO A 78 -13.33 1.49 4.81
N LEU A 79 -13.54 1.84 6.08
CA LEU A 79 -14.71 2.61 6.51
C LEU A 79 -14.54 4.10 6.23
N ASN A 80 -13.31 4.61 6.27
CA ASN A 80 -13.03 6.00 5.96
C ASN A 80 -12.88 6.17 4.44
N PRO A 81 -12.99 7.42 3.94
CA PRO A 81 -12.68 7.72 2.55
C PRO A 81 -11.31 7.17 2.13
N TYR A 82 -11.25 6.56 0.95
CA TYR A 82 -10.02 5.93 0.48
C TYR A 82 -9.86 6.08 -1.03
N PHE A 83 -8.69 5.70 -1.51
CA PHE A 83 -8.46 5.43 -2.92
C PHE A 83 -7.42 4.32 -3.05
N VAL A 84 -7.54 3.55 -4.13
CA VAL A 84 -6.53 2.58 -4.54
C VAL A 84 -5.61 3.23 -5.55
N THR A 85 -4.33 2.86 -5.52
CA THR A 85 -3.30 3.30 -6.46
C THR A 85 -2.25 2.21 -6.64
N ARG A 86 -1.24 2.49 -7.47
CA ARG A 86 -0.07 1.63 -7.65
C ARG A 86 1.17 2.48 -7.94
N ILE A 87 2.35 1.90 -7.75
CA ILE A 87 3.59 2.54 -8.20
C ILE A 87 3.56 2.65 -9.72
N ARG A 88 3.91 3.83 -10.22
CA ARG A 88 4.00 4.08 -11.66
C ARG A 88 5.46 4.02 -12.08
N PRO A 89 5.84 3.15 -13.04
CA PRO A 89 7.17 3.20 -13.62
C PRO A 89 7.52 4.62 -14.06
N GLN A 90 8.76 5.06 -13.81
CA GLN A 90 9.26 6.41 -14.09
C GLN A 90 8.68 7.55 -13.22
N LYS A 91 7.68 7.27 -12.37
CA LYS A 91 7.06 8.23 -11.45
C LYS A 91 6.96 7.70 -10.04
N GLU A 92 7.93 6.86 -9.64
CA GLU A 92 8.00 6.20 -8.33
C GLU A 92 8.00 7.18 -7.15
N ASN A 93 8.45 8.42 -7.37
CA ASN A 93 8.46 9.47 -6.34
C ASN A 93 7.12 10.22 -6.20
N GLN A 94 6.12 9.90 -7.02
CA GLN A 94 4.87 10.67 -7.12
C GLN A 94 3.66 9.82 -6.75
N LEU A 95 3.07 10.12 -5.60
CA LEU A 95 1.75 9.62 -5.23
C LEU A 95 0.69 10.46 -5.91
N ARG A 96 0.05 9.94 -6.97
CA ARG A 96 -1.09 10.62 -7.60
C ARG A 96 -2.37 10.33 -6.83
N ILE A 97 -3.07 11.40 -6.44
CA ILE A 97 -4.40 11.29 -5.87
C ILE A 97 -5.45 11.33 -7.01
N PRO A 98 -6.34 10.33 -7.12
CA PRO A 98 -7.40 10.35 -8.12
C PRO A 98 -8.36 11.53 -7.89
N VAL A 99 -8.58 12.35 -8.91
CA VAL A 99 -9.49 13.51 -8.85
C VAL A 99 -10.91 13.07 -8.47
N ASP A 100 -11.34 11.91 -8.97
CA ASP A 100 -12.66 11.36 -8.63
C ASP A 100 -12.78 11.02 -7.15
N ALA A 101 -11.72 10.50 -6.50
CA ALA A 101 -11.73 10.21 -5.07
C ALA A 101 -11.84 11.50 -4.23
N ILE A 102 -11.10 12.55 -4.63
CA ILE A 102 -11.16 13.88 -3.99
C ILE A 102 -12.59 14.42 -4.06
N ASN A 103 -13.19 14.40 -5.26
CA ASN A 103 -14.52 14.96 -5.48
C ASN A 103 -15.63 14.15 -4.81
N THR A 104 -15.55 12.81 -4.90
CA THR A 104 -16.55 11.89 -4.32
C THR A 104 -16.61 12.03 -2.81
N HIS A 105 -15.44 12.09 -2.17
CA HIS A 105 -15.34 12.14 -0.70
C HIS A 105 -15.19 13.56 -0.15
N LYS A 106 -15.22 14.59 -1.01
CA LYS A 106 -15.06 16.01 -0.66
C LYS A 106 -13.81 16.26 0.20
N ILE A 107 -12.70 15.65 -0.19
CA ILE A 107 -11.44 15.75 0.55
C ILE A 107 -10.77 17.09 0.29
N GLU A 108 -10.52 17.85 1.35
CA GLU A 108 -9.68 19.03 1.31
C GLU A 108 -8.22 18.63 1.50
N LEU A 109 -7.49 18.52 0.39
CA LEU A 109 -6.06 18.24 0.45
C LEU A 109 -5.30 19.45 0.98
N THR A 110 -4.35 19.22 1.89
CA THR A 110 -3.46 20.24 2.43
C THR A 110 -2.14 20.29 1.65
N GLU A 111 -1.33 21.34 1.86
CA GLU A 111 -0.04 21.47 1.18
C GLU A 111 0.96 20.40 1.61
N GLU A 112 0.98 20.06 2.89
CA GLU A 112 1.80 18.99 3.44
C GLU A 112 0.90 18.00 4.19
N ILE A 113 1.20 16.71 4.06
CA ILE A 113 0.59 15.64 4.85
C ILE A 113 1.67 14.62 5.22
N THR A 114 1.30 13.77 6.17
CA THR A 114 2.07 12.57 6.51
C THR A 114 1.45 11.36 5.82
N LEU A 115 2.28 10.51 5.22
CA LEU A 115 1.91 9.15 4.89
C LEU A 115 2.32 8.25 6.06
N VAL A 116 1.42 7.40 6.51
CA VAL A 116 1.65 6.45 7.60
C VAL A 116 1.51 5.05 7.04
N ASP A 117 2.52 4.21 7.23
CA ASP A 117 2.44 2.80 6.83
C ASP A 117 1.83 1.91 7.93
N PRO A 118 1.57 0.63 7.67
CA PRO A 118 0.96 -0.27 8.66
C PRO A 118 1.80 -0.45 9.93
N SER A 119 3.11 -0.20 9.86
CA SER A 119 4.01 -0.24 11.02
C SER A 119 4.03 1.08 11.80
N GLY A 120 3.21 2.06 11.43
CA GLY A 120 3.14 3.38 12.04
C GLY A 120 4.29 4.31 11.65
N ARG A 121 5.13 3.96 10.67
CA ARG A 121 6.24 4.82 10.23
C ARG A 121 5.69 5.98 9.43
N GLU A 122 6.25 7.17 9.67
CA GLU A 122 5.78 8.41 9.09
C GLU A 122 6.69 8.91 7.97
N PHE A 123 6.09 9.29 6.84
CA PHE A 123 6.78 9.78 5.66
C PHE A 123 6.14 11.10 5.20
N HIS A 124 6.87 12.19 5.33
CA HIS A 124 6.39 13.52 4.97
C HIS A 124 6.34 13.70 3.46
N VAL A 125 5.25 14.29 2.97
CA VAL A 125 5.07 14.57 1.54
C VAL A 125 4.49 15.96 1.31
N ARG A 126 4.87 16.54 0.17
CA ARG A 126 4.44 17.86 -0.28
C ARG A 126 3.57 17.76 -1.52
N ARG A 127 2.48 18.51 -1.51
CA ARG A 127 1.54 18.60 -2.62
C ARG A 127 2.16 19.34 -3.80
N ARG A 128 1.89 18.84 -4.99
CA ARG A 128 2.14 19.50 -6.27
C ARG A 128 0.88 19.39 -7.11
N ILE A 129 0.54 20.49 -7.78
CA ILE A 129 -0.57 20.55 -8.72
C ILE A 129 0.04 20.77 -10.10
N TRP A 130 -0.32 19.90 -11.04
CA TRP A 130 0.11 20.01 -12.43
C TRP A 130 -0.84 20.92 -13.22
N LYS A 131 -0.41 21.36 -14.41
CA LYS A 131 -1.19 22.24 -15.29
C LYS A 131 -2.57 21.68 -15.66
N ASP A 132 -2.71 20.35 -15.67
CA ASP A 132 -3.96 19.64 -15.98
C ASP A 132 -4.89 19.47 -14.76
N GLY A 133 -4.56 20.10 -13.63
CA GLY A 133 -5.30 19.95 -12.37
C GLY A 133 -5.00 18.65 -11.62
N THR A 134 -4.11 17.79 -12.13
CA THR A 134 -3.69 16.60 -11.41
C THR A 134 -3.00 17.00 -10.11
N THR A 135 -3.52 16.51 -8.99
CA THR A 135 -2.89 16.64 -7.68
C THR A 135 -2.04 15.42 -7.37
N LEU A 136 -0.81 15.66 -6.91
CA LEU A 136 0.09 14.61 -6.46
C LEU A 136 0.88 15.03 -5.22
N TYR A 137 1.38 14.04 -4.49
CA TYR A 137 2.30 14.22 -3.37
C TYR A 137 3.68 13.67 -3.74
N THR A 138 4.73 14.39 -3.36
CA THR A 138 6.15 14.02 -3.60
C THR A 138 6.99 14.05 -2.33
N GLY A 139 8.09 13.30 -2.32
CA GLY A 139 9.02 13.21 -1.19
C GLY A 139 9.02 11.79 -0.63
N GLY A 140 8.31 11.57 0.48
CA GLY A 140 8.27 10.30 1.20
C GLY A 140 7.61 9.09 0.49
N TRP A 141 6.94 9.26 -0.64
CA TRP A 141 6.20 8.16 -1.30
C TRP A 141 7.10 6.99 -1.75
N LYS A 142 8.22 7.28 -2.43
CA LYS A 142 9.13 6.22 -2.89
C LYS A 142 9.75 5.48 -1.71
N THR A 143 10.23 6.22 -0.72
CA THR A 143 10.82 5.64 0.50
C THR A 143 9.81 4.77 1.26
N LEU A 144 8.55 5.20 1.36
CA LEU A 144 7.47 4.41 1.93
C LEU A 144 7.29 3.08 1.18
N CYS A 145 7.25 3.13 -0.16
CA CYS A 145 7.11 1.92 -0.99
C CYS A 145 8.31 0.97 -0.82
N GLU A 146 9.53 1.50 -0.85
CA GLU A 146 10.77 0.73 -0.67
C GLU A 146 10.82 0.06 0.71
N LYS A 147 10.45 0.79 1.78
CA LYS A 147 10.44 0.28 3.15
C LYS A 147 9.38 -0.78 3.42
N ASN A 148 8.37 -0.87 2.54
CA ASN A 148 7.29 -1.84 2.62
C ASN A 148 7.34 -2.89 1.50
N VAL A 149 8.42 -2.91 0.70
CA VAL A 149 8.64 -3.89 -0.38
C VAL A 149 7.46 -3.90 -1.36
N VAL A 150 6.95 -2.71 -1.67
CA VAL A 150 5.85 -2.51 -2.62
C VAL A 150 6.46 -2.45 -4.03
N THR A 151 5.93 -3.28 -4.92
CA THR A 151 6.36 -3.41 -6.32
C THR A 151 5.36 -2.76 -7.28
N TYR A 152 5.66 -2.75 -8.58
CA TYR A 152 4.78 -2.17 -9.61
C TYR A 152 3.47 -2.93 -9.80
N ASP A 153 3.45 -4.21 -9.43
CA ASP A 153 2.28 -5.06 -9.52
C ASP A 153 1.39 -4.89 -8.30
N ASP A 154 1.92 -4.50 -7.15
CA ASP A 154 1.14 -4.32 -5.93
C ASP A 154 0.18 -3.14 -6.03
N ARG A 155 -0.94 -3.27 -5.32
CA ARG A 155 -1.92 -2.19 -5.15
C ARG A 155 -1.81 -1.60 -3.76
N CYS A 156 -1.83 -0.29 -3.68
CA CYS A 156 -1.85 0.44 -2.41
C CYS A 156 -3.27 0.92 -2.15
N ILE A 157 -3.82 0.55 -1.01
CA ILE A 157 -5.07 1.09 -0.47
C ILE A 157 -4.68 2.26 0.43
N CYS A 158 -5.05 3.47 0.05
CA CYS A 158 -4.71 4.70 0.74
C CYS A 158 -5.96 5.29 1.38
N GLU A 159 -6.02 5.28 2.70
CA GLU A 159 -7.15 5.77 3.50
C GLU A 159 -6.87 7.18 4.01
N PHE A 160 -7.82 8.09 3.84
CA PHE A 160 -7.76 9.46 4.37
C PHE A 160 -8.23 9.48 5.82
N LEU A 161 -7.37 9.96 6.71
CA LEU A 161 -7.64 10.04 8.14
C LEU A 161 -7.29 11.42 8.68
N ARG A 162 -7.82 11.77 9.85
CA ARG A 162 -7.49 13.02 10.54
C ARG A 162 -6.98 12.73 11.94
N ARG A 163 -5.89 13.40 12.32
CA ARG A 163 -5.41 13.39 13.70
C ARG A 163 -6.29 14.28 14.58
N ASP A 164 -6.12 14.16 15.89
CA ASP A 164 -6.60 15.16 16.84
C ASP A 164 -6.06 16.54 16.43
N GLY A 165 -6.96 17.52 16.31
CA GLY A 165 -6.66 18.84 15.74
C GLY A 165 -6.91 18.98 14.23
N GLY A 166 -7.40 17.93 13.57
CA GLY A 166 -7.93 18.01 12.21
C GLY A 166 -6.90 17.85 11.08
N ASN A 167 -5.63 17.60 11.41
CA ASN A 167 -4.58 17.42 10.41
C ASN A 167 -4.80 16.15 9.59
N LEU A 168 -4.91 16.31 8.26
CA LEU A 168 -5.08 15.21 7.32
C LEU A 168 -3.79 14.39 7.20
N TYR A 169 -3.92 13.07 7.20
CA TYR A 169 -2.86 12.13 6.85
C TYR A 169 -3.43 11.00 6.01
N ILE A 170 -2.55 10.26 5.33
CA ILE A 170 -2.94 9.08 4.56
C ILE A 170 -2.32 7.85 5.22
N HIS A 171 -3.15 6.88 5.57
CA HIS A 171 -2.68 5.57 6.00
C HIS A 171 -2.65 4.61 4.81
N GLY A 172 -1.53 3.93 4.59
CA GLY A 172 -1.32 3.02 3.46
C GLY A 172 -1.39 1.56 3.88
N GLN A 173 -2.15 0.75 3.15
CA GLN A 173 -2.11 -0.72 3.19
C GLN A 173 -1.76 -1.26 1.81
N TYR A 174 -1.21 -2.46 1.73
CA TYR A 174 -0.67 -3.01 0.48
C TYR A 174 -1.30 -4.36 0.17
N ALA A 175 -1.90 -4.46 -1.01
CA ALA A 175 -2.53 -5.66 -1.54
C ALA A 175 -1.67 -6.23 -2.69
N PRO A 176 -0.94 -7.34 -2.44
CA PRO A 176 -0.15 -7.98 -3.50
C PRO A 176 -1.06 -8.58 -4.57
N VAL A 177 -0.71 -8.40 -5.85
CA VAL A 177 -1.54 -8.90 -6.96
C VAL A 177 -1.55 -10.43 -7.07
N LYS A 178 -0.59 -11.14 -6.47
CA LYS A 178 -0.47 -12.62 -6.57
C LYS A 178 -1.52 -13.41 -5.77
N PHE A 179 -2.61 -12.78 -5.31
CA PHE A 179 -3.69 -13.47 -4.59
C PHE A 179 -5.09 -13.25 -5.19
N ALA A 180 -5.18 -12.69 -6.41
CA ALA A 180 -6.43 -12.58 -7.18
C ALA A 180 -6.46 -13.57 -8.36
#